data_AF-A0A6C0CJG5-F1
#
_entry.id   AF-A0A6C0CJG5-F1
#
_cell.length_a   1.000
_cell.length_b   1.000
_cell.length_c   1.000
_cell.angle_alpha   90.00
_cell.angle_beta   90.00
_cell.angle_gamma   90.00
#
_symmetry.space_group_name_H-M   'P 1'
#
loop_
_entity.id
_entity.type
_entity.pdbx_description
1 polymer ?
#
loop_
_entity_poly.entity_id
_entity_poly.type
_entity_poly.pdbx_seq_one_letter_code
_entity_poly.pdbx_strand_id
1 'polypeptide(L)'
;MGLGLFGTPLYVNEKCLVFSAFVLAVYWLPHSKTWQHSVIAGFILACLAYVMLAWYDYIYDCNDKLRPTILGWMWGWAKPPSYSKEFNALPVKYKKIVRTVDIVVLVSLLALAFSPYVRVF
;
A
#
# COMPACT_ATOMS: atom_id res chain seq x y z
N MET A 1 -16.81 -3.41 18.34
CA MET A 1 -17.46 -2.43 19.24
C MET A 1 -16.35 -1.58 19.85
N GLY A 2 -16.17 -0.34 19.39
CA GLY A 2 -15.05 0.50 19.82
C GLY A 2 -15.28 1.09 21.21
N LEU A 3 -14.25 1.09 22.06
CA LEU A 3 -14.24 1.77 23.35
C LEU A 3 -14.34 3.29 23.13
N GLY A 4 -15.45 3.89 23.57
CA GLY A 4 -15.60 5.35 23.61
C GLY A 4 -14.56 5.98 24.52
N LEU A 5 -13.94 7.08 24.07
CA LEU A 5 -12.91 7.76 24.84
C LEU A 5 -13.59 8.50 26.01
N PHE A 6 -13.23 8.15 27.25
CA PHE A 6 -13.71 8.80 28.48
C PHE A 6 -15.25 8.82 28.67
N GLY A 7 -15.97 7.79 28.21
CA GLY A 7 -17.43 7.72 28.41
C GLY A 7 -18.23 8.79 27.66
N THR A 8 -17.60 9.47 26.70
CA THR A 8 -18.23 10.44 25.80
C THR A 8 -18.67 9.73 24.51
N PRO A 9 -19.58 10.33 23.71
CA PRO A 9 -19.93 9.80 22.38
C PRO A 9 -18.79 9.94 21.35
N LEU A 10 -17.60 10.42 21.75
CA LEU A 10 -16.43 10.54 20.89
C LEU A 10 -15.77 9.17 20.74
N TYR A 11 -15.78 8.67 19.50
CA TYR A 11 -15.12 7.44 19.09
C TYR A 11 -13.68 7.75 18.66
N VAL A 12 -12.72 6.92 19.11
CA VAL A 12 -11.37 6.98 18.57
C VAL A 12 -11.36 6.33 17.20
N ASN A 13 -11.08 7.11 16.14
CA ASN A 13 -10.82 6.54 14.82
C ASN A 13 -9.37 6.07 14.74
N GLU A 14 -9.12 4.88 15.28
CA GLU A 14 -7.78 4.29 15.35
C GLU A 14 -7.13 4.14 13.97
N LYS A 15 -7.91 3.89 12.90
CA LYS A 15 -7.42 3.92 11.50
C LYS A 15 -6.71 5.24 11.19
N CYS A 16 -7.32 6.37 11.56
CA CYS A 16 -6.75 7.69 11.33
C CYS A 16 -5.53 7.96 12.21
N LEU A 17 -5.54 7.49 13.46
CA LEU A 17 -4.40 7.68 14.36
C LEU A 17 -3.16 6.95 13.82
N VAL A 18 -3.29 5.67 13.48
CA VAL A 18 -2.21 4.87 12.91
C VAL A 18 -1.72 5.45 11.58
N PHE A 19 -2.64 5.88 10.70
CA PHE A 19 -2.28 6.48 9.43
C PHE A 19 -1.57 7.85 9.59
N SER A 20 -2.05 8.70 10.49
CA SER A 20 -1.41 10.00 10.77
C SER A 20 -0.01 9.83 11.38
N ALA A 21 0.17 8.86 12.28
CA ALA A 21 1.47 8.54 12.84
C ALA A 21 2.44 8.03 11.76
N PHE A 22 1.96 7.19 10.84
CA PHE A 22 2.74 6.74 9.69
C PHE A 22 3.18 7.90 8.80
N VAL A 23 2.27 8.82 8.45
CA VAL A 23 2.59 10.01 7.63
C VAL A 23 3.61 10.91 8.32
N LEU A 24 3.48 11.13 9.64
CA LEU A 24 4.43 11.90 10.43
C LEU A 24 5.83 11.25 10.45
N ALA A 25 5.90 9.92 10.60
CA ALA A 25 7.17 9.20 10.58
C ALA A 25 7.88 9.35 9.23
N VAL A 26 7.15 9.32 8.12
CA VAL A 26 7.70 9.54 6.78
C VAL A 26 8.23 10.96 6.63
N TYR A 27 7.48 11.96 7.10
CA TYR A 27 7.84 13.37 6.91
C TYR A 27 9.26 13.68 7.41
N TRP A 28 9.72 12.97 8.44
CA TRP A 28 11.07 13.11 9.01
C TRP A 28 12.17 12.35 8.28
N LEU A 29 11.85 11.54 7.26
CA LEU A 29 12.85 10.81 6.50
C LEU A 29 13.68 11.74 5.58
N PRO A 30 14.95 11.39 5.30
CA PRO A 30 15.78 12.15 4.38
C PRO A 30 15.18 12.14 2.98
N HIS A 31 15.08 13.33 2.37
CA HIS A 31 14.52 13.50 1.03
C HIS A 31 15.63 13.45 -0.02
N SER A 32 15.40 12.72 -1.12
CA SER A 32 16.33 12.66 -2.25
C SER A 32 16.33 13.96 -3.04
N LYS A 33 17.52 14.41 -3.50
CA LYS A 33 17.64 15.56 -4.41
C LYS A 33 17.14 15.28 -5.82
N THR A 34 17.18 14.02 -6.26
CA THR A 34 16.78 13.59 -7.60
C THR A 34 15.28 13.32 -7.64
N TRP A 35 14.55 14.02 -8.51
CA TRP A 35 13.10 13.87 -8.69
C TRP A 35 12.67 12.41 -8.91
N GLN A 36 13.42 11.64 -9.71
CA GLN A 36 13.08 10.25 -10.03
C GLN A 36 13.04 9.37 -8.77
N HIS A 37 14.00 9.54 -7.86
CA HIS A 37 14.04 8.82 -6.60
C HIS A 37 12.93 9.25 -5.65
N SER A 38 12.52 10.54 -5.69
CA SER A 38 11.37 11.02 -4.93
C SER A 38 10.06 10.37 -5.38
N VAL A 39 9.86 10.21 -6.69
CA VAL A 39 8.68 9.51 -7.25
C VAL A 39 8.65 8.05 -6.80
N ILE A 40 9.79 7.35 -6.85
CA ILE A 40 9.88 5.94 -6.42
C ILE A 40 9.63 5.80 -4.93
N ALA A 41 10.22 6.68 -4.10
CA ALA A 41 10.01 6.68 -2.66
C ALA A 41 8.53 6.93 -2.32
N GLY A 42 7.88 7.89 -3.00
CA GLY A 42 6.45 8.14 -2.84
C GLY A 42 5.58 6.95 -3.25
N PHE A 43 5.94 6.26 -4.34
CA PHE A 43 5.23 5.04 -4.76
C PHE A 43 5.36 3.92 -3.74
N ILE A 44 6.57 3.64 -3.24
CA ILE A 44 6.81 2.61 -2.21
C ILE A 44 6.02 2.93 -0.95
N LEU A 45 6.02 4.19 -0.54
CA LEU A 45 5.25 4.65 0.62
C LEU A 45 3.75 4.42 0.46
N ALA A 46 3.19 4.79 -0.70
CA ALA A 46 1.78 4.56 -0.98
C ALA A 46 1.44 3.06 -0.93
N CYS A 47 2.32 2.21 -1.45
CA CYS A 47 2.14 0.75 -1.38
C CYS A 47 2.24 0.23 0.06
N LEU A 48 3.17 0.74 0.85
CA LEU A 48 3.34 0.37 2.25
C LEU A 48 2.10 0.74 3.08
N ALA A 49 1.58 1.96 2.90
CA ALA A 49 0.32 2.40 3.50
C ALA A 49 -0.83 1.45 3.15
N TYR A 50 -0.89 1.00 1.89
CA TYR A 50 -1.91 0.07 1.41
C TYR A 50 -1.82 -1.32 2.08
N VAL A 51 -0.60 -1.81 2.26
CA VAL A 51 -0.34 -3.08 2.95
C VAL A 51 -0.68 -2.95 4.45
N MET A 52 -0.27 -1.86 5.10
CA MET A 52 -0.61 -1.59 6.51
C MET A 52 -2.12 -1.52 6.73
N LEU A 53 -2.86 -0.88 5.83
CA LEU A 53 -4.32 -0.81 5.93
C LEU A 53 -4.98 -2.19 5.78
N ALA A 54 -4.47 -3.04 4.89
CA ALA A 54 -4.94 -4.42 4.75
C ALA A 54 -4.70 -5.23 6.04
N TRP A 55 -3.55 -5.06 6.68
CA TRP A 55 -3.24 -5.70 7.96
C TRP A 55 -4.09 -5.16 9.10
N TYR A 56 -4.34 -3.85 9.14
CA TYR A 56 -5.24 -3.26 10.10
C TYR A 56 -6.65 -3.87 9.99
N ASP A 57 -7.22 -3.90 8.79
CA ASP A 57 -8.56 -4.49 8.58
C ASP A 57 -8.62 -5.97 8.99
N TYR A 58 -7.52 -6.70 8.83
CA TYR A 58 -7.39 -8.10 9.25
C TYR A 58 -7.27 -8.27 10.78
N ILE A 59 -6.44 -7.47 11.44
CA ILE A 59 -6.18 -7.56 12.89
C ILE A 59 -7.44 -7.16 13.69
N TYR A 60 -8.13 -6.12 13.26
CA TYR A 60 -9.31 -5.58 13.95
C TYR A 60 -10.64 -6.16 13.45
N ASP A 61 -10.58 -7.17 12.59
CA ASP A 61 -11.72 -7.85 11.97
C ASP A 61 -12.81 -6.86 11.50
N CYS A 62 -12.38 -5.87 10.70
CA CYS A 62 -13.29 -4.84 10.21
C CYS A 62 -14.38 -5.46 9.31
N ASN A 63 -15.61 -4.94 9.39
CA ASN A 63 -16.71 -5.34 8.51
C ASN A 63 -16.38 -5.06 7.03
N ASP A 64 -15.79 -3.90 6.75
CA ASP A 64 -15.28 -3.55 5.43
C ASP A 64 -13.79 -3.83 5.36
N LYS A 65 -13.43 -4.91 4.66
CA LYS A 65 -12.05 -5.34 4.42
C LYS A 65 -11.58 -4.91 3.04
N LEU A 66 -10.30 -4.59 2.94
CA LEU A 66 -9.66 -4.30 1.67
C LEU A 66 -9.75 -5.48 0.69
N ARG A 67 -10.54 -5.30 -0.38
CA ARG A 67 -10.74 -6.30 -1.44
C ARG A 67 -9.56 -6.37 -2.41
N PRO A 68 -9.49 -7.41 -3.26
CA PRO A 68 -8.48 -7.52 -4.31
C PRO A 68 -8.38 -6.28 -5.20
N THR A 69 -7.15 -5.78 -5.37
CA THR A 69 -6.88 -4.52 -6.05
C THR A 69 -6.01 -4.70 -7.29
N ILE A 70 -5.92 -3.63 -8.08
CA ILE A 70 -5.18 -3.60 -9.35
C ILE A 70 -3.68 -3.90 -9.14
N LEU A 71 -3.11 -3.51 -7.99
CA LEU A 71 -1.73 -3.83 -7.58
C LEU A 71 -1.59 -5.11 -6.74
N GLY A 72 -2.53 -6.04 -6.92
CA GLY A 72 -2.70 -7.19 -6.05
C GLY A 72 -1.65 -8.29 -6.21
N TRP A 73 -1.01 -8.40 -7.36
CA TRP A 73 -0.01 -9.46 -7.61
C TRP A 73 1.37 -9.05 -7.09
N MET A 74 1.77 -7.79 -7.27
CA MET A 74 3.06 -7.24 -6.83
C MET A 74 3.20 -7.19 -5.31
N TRP A 75 2.15 -6.80 -4.58
CA TRP A 75 2.15 -6.67 -3.12
C TRP A 75 1.35 -7.75 -2.39
N GLY A 76 0.82 -8.74 -3.11
CA GLY A 76 -0.01 -9.80 -2.53
C GLY A 76 0.70 -10.63 -1.46
N TRP A 77 2.02 -10.81 -1.59
CA TRP A 77 2.84 -11.54 -0.63
C TRP A 77 2.99 -10.84 0.72
N ALA A 78 2.90 -9.50 0.75
CA ALA A 78 3.01 -8.70 1.96
C ALA A 78 1.66 -8.49 2.66
N LYS A 79 0.55 -8.87 2.01
CA LYS A 79 -0.82 -8.73 2.52
C LYS A 79 -1.25 -9.96 3.35
N PRO A 80 -2.24 -9.82 4.25
CA PRO A 80 -2.69 -10.90 5.13
C PRO A 80 -3.31 -12.08 4.35
N PRO A 81 -3.37 -13.29 4.95
CA PRO A 81 -3.81 -14.51 4.26
C PRO A 81 -5.27 -14.46 3.78
N SER A 82 -6.14 -13.68 4.41
CA SER A 82 -7.53 -13.47 3.95
C SER A 82 -7.57 -12.86 2.55
N TYR A 83 -6.70 -11.89 2.27
CA TYR A 83 -6.60 -11.23 0.97
C TYR A 83 -6.15 -12.21 -0.12
N SER A 84 -5.17 -13.07 0.18
CA SER A 84 -4.67 -14.07 -0.77
C SER A 84 -5.74 -15.09 -1.16
N LYS A 85 -6.63 -15.47 -0.24
CA LYS A 85 -7.76 -16.35 -0.54
C LYS A 85 -8.75 -15.69 -1.51
N GLU A 86 -9.14 -14.44 -1.24
CA GLU A 86 -10.04 -13.68 -2.12
C GLU A 86 -9.42 -13.42 -3.50
N PHE A 87 -8.12 -13.09 -3.54
CA PHE A 87 -7.39 -12.91 -4.78
C PHE A 87 -7.34 -14.20 -5.60
N ASN A 88 -7.17 -15.36 -4.95
CA ASN A 88 -7.17 -16.65 -5.62
C ASN A 88 -8.56 -17.09 -6.09
N ALA A 89 -9.63 -16.63 -5.44
CA ALA A 89 -11.01 -16.85 -5.88
C ALA A 89 -11.41 -16.00 -7.11
N LEU A 90 -10.63 -14.98 -7.47
CA LEU A 90 -10.93 -14.15 -8.64
C LEU A 90 -10.90 -14.94 -9.97
N PRO A 91 -11.73 -14.54 -10.95
CA PRO A 91 -11.69 -15.11 -12.30
C PRO A 91 -10.31 -14.88 -12.95
N VAL A 92 -9.86 -15.86 -13.73
CA VAL A 92 -8.57 -15.81 -14.46
C VAL A 92 -8.41 -14.57 -15.34
N LYS A 93 -9.51 -14.02 -15.88
CA LYS A 93 -9.51 -12.78 -16.66
C LYS A 93 -8.97 -11.59 -15.86
N TYR A 94 -9.45 -11.41 -14.62
CA TYR A 94 -9.02 -10.31 -13.76
C TYR A 94 -7.59 -10.52 -13.25
N LYS A 95 -7.21 -11.76 -12.93
CA LYS A 95 -5.81 -12.08 -12.56
C LYS A 95 -4.83 -11.70 -13.67
N LYS A 96 -5.20 -11.93 -14.94
CA LYS A 96 -4.37 -11.54 -16.09
C LYS A 96 -4.24 -10.02 -16.21
N ILE A 97 -5.34 -9.27 -16.02
CA ILE A 97 -5.34 -7.81 -16.04
C ILE A 97 -4.44 -7.25 -14.92
N VAL A 98 -4.64 -7.72 -13.68
CA VAL A 98 -3.81 -7.33 -12.53
C VAL A 98 -2.33 -7.59 -12.81
N ARG A 99 -1.99 -8.78 -13.31
CA ARG A 99 -0.61 -9.13 -13.65
C ARG A 99 -0.04 -8.21 -14.74
N THR A 100 -0.81 -7.88 -15.77
CA THR A 100 -0.35 -6.99 -16.84
C THR A 100 -0.09 -5.58 -16.29
N VAL A 101 -1.00 -5.03 -15.50
CA VAL A 101 -0.81 -3.71 -14.88
C VAL A 101 0.41 -3.71 -13.96
N ASP A 102 0.57 -4.74 -13.13
CA ASP A 102 1.70 -4.86 -12.21
C ASP A 102 3.04 -4.92 -12.95
N ILE A 103 3.11 -5.66 -14.06
CA ILE A 103 4.32 -5.71 -14.89
C ILE A 103 4.62 -4.35 -15.51
N VAL A 104 3.62 -3.66 -16.07
CA VAL A 104 3.80 -2.33 -16.68
C VAL A 104 4.30 -1.33 -15.63
N VAL A 105 3.67 -1.32 -14.45
CA VAL A 105 4.07 -0.45 -13.33
C VAL A 105 5.50 -0.78 -12.90
N LEU A 106 5.83 -2.06 -12.70
CA LEU A 106 7.17 -2.48 -12.26
C LEU A 106 8.26 -2.11 -13.28
N VAL A 107 8.02 -2.33 -14.57
CA VAL A 107 8.95 -1.91 -15.63
C VAL A 107 9.11 -0.39 -15.65
N SER A 108 8.03 0.37 -15.50
CA SER A 108 8.10 1.84 -15.45
C SER A 108 8.90 2.36 -14.26
N LEU A 109 8.75 1.73 -13.08
CA LEU A 109 9.50 2.09 -11.88
C LEU A 109 10.98 1.74 -12.00
N LEU A 110 11.30 0.57 -12.57
CA LEU A 110 12.70 0.21 -12.87
C LEU A 110 13.32 1.19 -13.86
N ALA A 111 12.62 1.52 -14.94
CA ALA A 111 13.09 2.51 -15.90
C ALA A 111 13.35 3.86 -15.24
N LEU A 112 12.45 4.35 -14.38
CA LEU A 112 12.65 5.57 -13.60
C LEU A 112 13.86 5.46 -12.66
N ALA A 113 14.02 4.33 -11.98
CA ALA A 113 15.11 4.10 -11.02
C ALA A 113 16.49 4.14 -11.69
N PHE A 114 16.60 3.57 -12.88
CA PHE A 114 17.87 3.49 -13.62
C PHE A 114 18.10 4.65 -14.60
N SER A 115 17.06 5.40 -14.98
CA SER A 115 17.19 6.56 -15.88
C SER A 115 18.27 7.59 -15.51
N PRO A 116 18.50 7.97 -14.23
CA PRO A 116 19.58 8.90 -13.90
C PRO A 116 20.97 8.30 -14.11
N TYR A 117 21.12 6.97 -14.03
CA TYR A 117 22.42 6.31 -14.20
C TYR A 117 22.79 6.10 -15.66
N VAL A 118 21.80 5.95 -16.55
CA VAL A 118 22.03 5.77 -18.00
C VAL A 118 22.39 7.10 -18.69
N ARG A 119 21.99 8.26 -18.14
CA ARG A 119 22.36 9.58 -18.69
C ARG A 119 23.70 10.12 -18.22
N VAL A 120 24.35 9.45 -17.26
CA VAL A 120 25.62 9.90 -16.65
C VAL A 120 26.84 9.22 -17.30
N PHE A 121 26.63 8.21 -18.15
CA PHE A 121 27.61 7.69 -19.12
C PHE A 121 27.36 8.29 -20.50
#